data_AF-A0A0R3SJ37-F1
#
_entry.id   AF-A0A0R3SJ37-F1
#
_cell.length_a   1.000
_cell.length_b   1.000
_cell.length_c   1.000
_cell.angle_alpha   90.00
_cell.angle_beta   90.00
_cell.angle_gamma   90.00
#
_symmetry.space_group_name_H-M   'P 1'
#
loop_
_entity.id
_entity.type
_entity.pdbx_description
1 polymer ?
#
loop_
_entity_poly.entity_id
_entity_poly.type
_entity_poly.pdbx_seq_one_letter_code
_entity_poly.pdbx_strand_id
1 'polypeptide(L)'
;LEAIYRREVEARIMALAQAEANCRRAVQCAVRRYNEALAAEREQKEREAKRNEEEANVQEIINAINSDFLTENPAQGRSALGSHRVCPDRYKGFSPEQLAEIRTVQCNQIQEKAIKEEEEKKRNNLHDDLLIKASKKCLLIERDYERQLRERRRQIQEENMLLAEDQKSFQKYLNEEVIMRYIITYNLVVYKYQPTAAFFTQFNTTSR
;
A
#
# COMPACT_ATOMS: atom_id res chain seq x y z
N LEU A 1 -16.70 24.88 135.00
CA LEU A 1 -17.70 24.66 133.93
C LEU A 1 -17.24 25.25 132.59
N GLU A 2 -16.83 26.52 132.53
CA GLU A 2 -16.32 27.14 131.28
C GLU A 2 -15.11 26.45 130.63
N ALA A 3 -14.14 25.97 131.43
CA ALA A 3 -12.94 25.31 130.90
C ALA A 3 -13.22 23.93 130.26
N ILE A 4 -14.27 23.23 130.74
CA ILE A 4 -14.71 21.94 130.18
C ILE A 4 -15.43 22.19 128.85
N TYR A 5 -16.31 23.19 128.81
CA TYR A 5 -16.99 23.61 127.58
C TYR A 5 -16.04 24.06 126.48
N ARG A 6 -14.99 24.84 126.81
CA ARG A 6 -13.96 25.24 125.82
C ARG A 6 -13.23 24.03 125.22
N ARG A 7 -12.85 23.04 126.04
CA ARG A 7 -12.20 21.81 125.56
C ARG A 7 -13.11 20.99 124.64
N GLU A 8 -14.39 20.89 124.94
CA GLU A 8 -15.36 20.19 124.09
C GLU A 8 -15.56 20.90 122.74
N VAL A 9 -15.63 22.24 122.75
CA VAL A 9 -15.72 23.05 121.53
C VAL A 9 -14.44 22.91 120.70
N GLU A 10 -13.25 22.99 121.31
CA GLU A 10 -11.96 22.79 120.64
C GLU A 10 -11.84 21.39 120.02
N ALA A 11 -12.22 20.34 120.74
CA ALA A 11 -12.24 18.96 120.22
C ALA A 11 -13.19 18.82 119.02
N ARG A 12 -14.35 19.50 119.06
CA ARG A 12 -15.32 19.49 117.97
C ARG A 12 -14.82 20.28 116.75
N ILE A 13 -14.12 21.40 116.97
CA ILE A 13 -13.46 22.17 115.91
C ILE A 13 -12.37 21.33 115.24
N MET A 14 -11.52 20.64 116.01
CA MET A 14 -10.48 19.75 115.46
C MET A 14 -11.09 18.59 114.66
N ALA A 15 -12.15 17.97 115.15
CA ALA A 15 -12.85 16.90 114.44
C ALA A 15 -13.47 17.38 113.11
N LEU A 16 -14.08 18.57 113.10
CA LEU A 16 -14.63 19.18 111.88
C LEU A 16 -13.51 19.52 110.87
N ALA A 17 -12.40 20.11 111.32
CA ALA A 17 -11.25 20.40 110.46
C ALA A 17 -10.63 19.12 109.86
N GLN A 18 -10.55 18.04 110.64
CA GLN A 18 -10.06 16.74 110.16
C GLN A 18 -11.03 16.12 109.15
N ALA A 19 -12.34 16.19 109.39
CA ALA A 19 -13.36 15.74 108.46
C ALA A 19 -13.33 16.53 107.14
N GLU A 20 -13.16 17.85 107.20
CA GLU A 20 -13.02 18.70 106.02
C GLU A 20 -11.75 18.35 105.23
N ALA A 21 -10.60 18.17 105.90
CA ALA A 21 -9.36 17.76 105.26
C ALA A 21 -9.46 16.39 104.60
N ASN A 22 -10.17 15.44 105.23
CA ASN A 22 -10.45 14.12 104.64
C ASN A 22 -11.38 14.24 103.42
N CYS A 23 -12.41 15.08 103.48
CA CYS A 23 -13.32 15.34 102.36
C CYS A 23 -12.57 15.97 101.17
N ARG A 24 -11.75 17.00 101.42
CA ARG A 24 -10.91 17.64 100.38
C ARG A 24 -9.97 16.62 99.73
N ARG A 25 -9.31 15.76 100.52
CA ARG A 25 -8.47 14.67 99.99
C ARG A 25 -9.28 13.69 99.15
N ALA A 26 -10.47 13.29 99.60
CA ALA A 26 -11.34 12.38 98.85
C ALA A 26 -11.77 12.98 97.50
N VAL A 27 -12.16 14.26 97.48
CA VAL A 27 -12.51 15.00 96.25
C VAL A 27 -11.31 15.10 95.31
N GLN A 28 -10.12 15.47 95.82
CA GLN A 28 -8.90 15.53 95.01
C GLN A 28 -8.53 14.18 94.41
N CYS A 29 -8.65 13.09 95.18
CA CYS A 29 -8.44 11.73 94.68
C CYS A 29 -9.46 11.36 93.59
N ALA A 30 -10.74 11.72 93.76
CA ALA A 30 -11.78 11.46 92.77
C ALA A 30 -11.53 12.24 91.46
N VAL A 31 -11.18 13.53 91.56
CA VAL A 31 -10.81 14.37 90.41
C VAL A 31 -9.58 13.83 89.69
N ARG A 32 -8.55 13.41 90.44
CA ARG A 32 -7.36 12.79 89.84
C ARG A 32 -7.72 11.53 89.05
N ARG A 33 -8.50 10.62 89.64
CA ARG A 33 -8.96 9.38 88.96
C ARG A 33 -9.81 9.68 87.72
N TYR A 34 -10.66 10.70 87.78
CA TYR A 34 -11.44 11.14 86.62
C TYR A 34 -10.55 11.69 85.50
N ASN A 35 -9.57 12.52 85.83
CA ASN A 35 -8.62 13.05 84.85
C ASN A 35 -7.74 11.95 84.25
N GLU A 36 -7.31 10.97 85.05
CA GLU A 36 -6.59 9.78 84.58
C GLU A 36 -7.45 8.97 83.59
N ALA A 37 -8.73 8.73 83.91
CA ALA A 37 -9.66 8.03 83.02
C ALA A 37 -9.91 8.82 81.72
N LEU A 38 -10.07 10.14 81.81
CA LEU A 38 -10.25 11.01 80.65
C LEU A 38 -9.00 11.04 79.75
N ALA A 39 -7.80 11.04 80.34
CA ALA A 39 -6.54 10.96 79.60
C ALA A 39 -6.42 9.62 78.86
N ALA A 40 -6.76 8.51 79.51
CA ALA A 40 -6.75 7.19 78.88
C ALA A 40 -7.77 7.08 77.74
N GLU A 41 -8.98 7.63 77.90
CA GLU A 41 -10.00 7.67 76.84
C GLU A 41 -9.53 8.47 75.63
N ARG A 42 -8.89 9.64 75.86
CA ARG A 42 -8.31 10.46 74.79
C ARG A 42 -7.21 9.71 74.04
N GLU A 43 -6.31 9.06 74.76
CA GLU A 43 -5.22 8.30 74.15
C GLU A 43 -5.75 7.14 73.31
N GLN A 44 -6.79 6.43 73.78
CA GLN A 44 -7.46 5.39 72.99
C GLN A 44 -8.10 5.94 71.73
N LYS A 45 -8.82 7.06 71.82
CA LYS A 45 -9.42 7.74 70.66
C LYS A 45 -8.37 8.19 69.66
N GLU A 46 -7.24 8.73 70.11
CA GLU A 46 -6.13 9.11 69.24
C GLU A 46 -5.49 7.89 68.55
N ARG A 47 -5.32 6.78 69.27
CA ARG A 47 -4.83 5.52 68.68
C ARG A 47 -5.79 4.97 67.64
N GLU A 48 -7.10 5.01 67.91
CA GLU A 48 -8.13 4.62 66.95
C GLU A 48 -8.15 5.52 65.71
N ALA A 49 -8.08 6.84 65.91
CA ALA A 49 -8.03 7.80 64.81
C ALA A 49 -6.81 7.56 63.90
N LYS A 50 -5.62 7.32 64.48
CA LYS A 50 -4.41 7.02 63.72
C LYS A 50 -4.55 5.72 62.91
N ARG A 51 -5.10 4.66 63.51
CA ARG A 51 -5.37 3.41 62.78
C ARG A 51 -6.32 3.62 61.61
N ASN A 52 -7.40 4.36 61.82
CA ASN A 52 -8.37 4.67 60.77
C ASN A 52 -7.74 5.51 59.64
N GLU A 53 -6.86 6.46 59.98
CA GLU A 53 -6.11 7.24 59.00
C GLU A 53 -5.14 6.37 58.20
N GLU A 54 -4.40 5.49 58.86
CA GLU A 54 -3.50 4.52 58.20
C GLU A 54 -4.28 3.59 57.25
N GLU A 55 -5.43 3.06 57.70
CA GLU A 55 -6.30 2.23 56.86
C GLU A 55 -6.85 3.00 55.65
N ALA A 56 -7.28 4.25 55.84
CA ALA A 56 -7.75 5.10 54.76
C ALA A 56 -6.63 5.40 53.74
N ASN A 57 -5.42 5.71 54.22
CA ASN A 57 -4.25 5.95 53.38
C ASN A 57 -3.90 4.72 52.54
N VAL A 58 -3.93 3.53 53.14
CA VAL A 58 -3.69 2.27 52.43
C VAL A 58 -4.76 2.03 51.35
N GLN A 59 -6.02 2.28 51.67
CA GLN A 59 -7.11 2.14 50.71
C GLN A 59 -6.97 3.12 49.54
N GLU A 60 -6.59 4.37 49.81
CA GLU A 60 -6.32 5.36 48.76
C GLU A 60 -5.20 4.90 47.83
N ILE A 61 -4.09 4.40 48.38
CA ILE A 61 -2.97 3.86 47.59
C ILE A 61 -3.43 2.69 46.71
N ILE A 62 -4.18 1.75 47.27
CA ILE A 62 -4.71 0.59 46.53
C ILE A 62 -5.65 1.06 45.40
N ASN A 63 -6.54 2.00 45.68
CA ASN A 63 -7.45 2.56 44.70
C ASN A 63 -6.73 3.30 43.58
N ALA A 64 -5.67 4.05 43.91
CA ALA A 64 -4.85 4.75 42.95
C ALA A 64 -4.11 3.76 42.03
N ILE A 65 -3.45 2.75 42.60
CA ILE A 65 -2.71 1.72 41.84
C ILE A 65 -3.65 0.95 40.90
N ASN A 66 -4.85 0.61 41.36
CA ASN A 66 -5.85 -0.10 40.56
C ASN A 66 -6.69 0.81 39.68
N SER A 67 -6.44 2.12 39.68
CA SER A 67 -7.15 3.04 38.82
C SER A 67 -6.77 2.80 37.36
N ASP A 68 -7.75 2.93 36.47
CA ASP A 68 -7.54 2.76 35.03
C ASP A 68 -6.46 3.67 34.44
N PHE A 69 -6.15 4.78 35.13
CA PHE A 69 -5.09 5.70 34.73
C PHE A 69 -3.72 5.08 34.92
N LEU A 70 -3.44 4.49 36.10
CA LEU A 70 -2.15 3.84 36.39
C LEU A 70 -2.03 2.44 35.79
N THR A 71 -3.12 1.69 35.66
CA THR A 71 -3.09 0.38 35.00
C THR A 71 -3.12 0.47 33.47
N GLU A 72 -3.19 1.68 32.93
CA GLU A 72 -3.33 1.98 31.52
C GLU A 72 -4.40 1.12 30.80
N ASN A 73 -5.55 0.92 31.43
CA ASN A 73 -6.60 0.05 30.89
C ASN A 73 -7.00 0.42 29.43
N PRO A 74 -6.88 -0.48 28.45
CA PRO A 74 -7.22 -0.21 27.04
C PRO A 74 -8.74 -0.16 26.81
N ALA A 75 -9.55 -0.69 27.74
CA ALA A 75 -11.01 -0.66 27.63
C ALA A 75 -11.57 0.77 27.66
N GLN A 76 -10.84 1.72 28.25
CA GLN A 76 -11.23 3.14 28.26
C GLN A 76 -11.33 3.77 26.87
N GLY A 77 -10.62 3.21 25.89
CA GLY A 77 -10.70 3.64 24.50
C GLY A 77 -11.95 3.16 23.77
N ARG A 78 -12.76 2.27 24.35
CA ARG A 78 -13.98 1.75 23.70
C ARG A 78 -15.09 2.78 23.75
N SER A 79 -15.66 3.10 22.60
CA SER A 79 -16.78 4.04 22.53
C SER A 79 -18.08 3.40 23.01
N ALA A 80 -18.85 4.15 23.80
CA ALA A 80 -20.22 3.77 24.17
C ALA A 80 -21.19 3.75 22.98
N LEU A 81 -20.87 4.49 21.89
CA LEU A 81 -21.73 4.58 20.70
C LEU A 81 -21.59 3.39 19.74
N GLY A 82 -20.66 2.47 19.99
CA GLY A 82 -20.53 1.25 19.20
C GLY A 82 -19.13 0.63 19.22
N SER A 83 -19.07 -0.68 19.02
CA SER A 83 -17.82 -1.48 19.08
C SER A 83 -16.79 -1.13 18.01
N HIS A 84 -17.23 -0.62 16.86
CA HIS A 84 -16.35 -0.18 15.76
C HIS A 84 -15.74 1.22 16.00
N ARG A 85 -16.18 1.93 17.04
CA ARG A 85 -15.73 3.28 17.35
C ARG A 85 -14.79 3.27 18.54
N VAL A 86 -13.82 4.17 18.47
CA VAL A 86 -12.81 4.37 19.52
C VAL A 86 -12.91 5.81 20.00
N CYS A 87 -12.76 6.03 21.30
CA CYS A 87 -12.58 7.34 21.90
C CYS A 87 -11.16 7.84 21.57
N PRO A 88 -11.01 8.86 20.69
CA PRO A 88 -9.69 9.25 20.18
C PRO A 88 -8.74 9.75 21.26
N ASP A 89 -9.28 10.39 22.29
CA ASP A 89 -8.57 10.91 23.46
C ASP A 89 -7.96 9.81 24.36
N ARG A 90 -8.52 8.59 24.31
CA ARG A 90 -8.14 7.45 25.19
C ARG A 90 -7.61 6.26 24.40
N TYR A 91 -7.27 6.46 23.13
CA TYR A 91 -6.75 5.40 22.30
C TYR A 91 -5.30 5.06 22.65
N LYS A 92 -5.05 3.78 22.96
CA LYS A 92 -3.74 3.26 23.38
C LYS A 92 -3.11 2.28 22.39
N GLY A 93 -3.48 2.40 21.11
CA GLY A 93 -2.98 1.52 20.05
C GLY A 93 -3.78 0.22 19.89
N PHE A 94 -3.28 -0.65 19.01
CA PHE A 94 -3.91 -1.94 18.70
C PHE A 94 -3.60 -3.00 19.75
N SER A 95 -4.54 -3.92 19.93
CA SER A 95 -4.33 -5.11 20.76
C SER A 95 -3.28 -6.05 20.14
N PRO A 96 -2.60 -6.87 20.95
CA PRO A 96 -1.68 -7.89 20.44
C PRO A 96 -2.33 -8.84 19.44
N GLU A 97 -3.61 -9.16 19.63
CA GLU A 97 -4.40 -10.01 18.73
C GLU A 97 -4.59 -9.36 17.36
N GLN A 98 -4.97 -8.08 17.32
CA GLN A 98 -5.09 -7.32 16.07
C GLN A 98 -3.74 -7.20 15.35
N LEU A 99 -2.66 -6.96 16.09
CA LEU A 99 -1.31 -6.94 15.50
C LEU A 99 -0.90 -8.30 14.95
N ALA A 100 -1.29 -9.39 15.59
CA ALA A 100 -1.05 -10.75 15.09
C ALA A 100 -1.84 -11.01 13.80
N GLU A 101 -3.11 -10.62 13.74
CA GLU A 101 -3.94 -10.72 12.54
C GLU A 101 -3.33 -9.95 11.37
N ILE A 102 -2.88 -8.71 11.60
CA ILE A 102 -2.19 -7.90 10.58
C ILE A 102 -0.95 -8.64 10.05
N ARG A 103 -0.15 -9.24 10.94
CA ARG A 103 1.04 -10.00 10.54
C ARG A 103 0.68 -11.23 9.71
N THR A 104 -0.36 -11.97 10.09
CA THR A 104 -0.86 -13.10 9.30
C THR A 104 -1.29 -12.66 7.90
N VAL A 105 -2.04 -11.57 7.80
CA VAL A 105 -2.46 -11.01 6.50
C VAL A 105 -1.24 -10.60 5.67
N GLN A 106 -0.23 -9.96 6.27
CA GLN A 106 1.01 -9.61 5.58
C GLN A 106 1.76 -10.84 5.05
N CYS A 107 1.86 -11.91 5.83
CA CYS A 107 2.44 -13.18 5.38
C CYS A 107 1.70 -13.74 4.17
N ASN A 108 0.36 -13.73 4.21
CA ASN A 108 -0.47 -14.19 3.08
C ASN A 108 -0.26 -13.32 1.83
N GLN A 109 -0.18 -11.99 1.98
CA GLN A 109 0.09 -11.07 0.88
C GLN A 109 1.45 -11.35 0.21
N ILE A 110 2.48 -11.66 1.00
CA ILE A 110 3.81 -12.03 0.46
C ILE A 110 3.71 -13.32 -0.36
N GLN A 111 3.00 -14.33 0.15
CA GLN A 111 2.80 -15.59 -0.56
C GLN A 111 2.01 -15.40 -1.86
N GLU A 112 0.90 -14.66 -1.81
CA GLU A 112 0.09 -14.34 -3.00
C GLU A 112 0.91 -13.58 -4.05
N LYS A 113 1.75 -12.64 -3.62
CA LYS A 113 2.62 -11.90 -4.52
C LYS A 113 3.64 -12.83 -5.19
N ALA A 114 4.26 -13.74 -4.45
CA ALA A 114 5.20 -14.71 -5.01
C ALA A 114 4.54 -15.62 -6.05
N ILE A 115 3.31 -16.08 -5.80
CA ILE A 115 2.53 -16.89 -6.75
C ILE A 115 2.24 -16.10 -8.02
N LYS A 116 1.77 -14.85 -7.90
CA LYS A 116 1.49 -13.98 -9.05
C LYS A 116 2.74 -13.71 -9.90
N GLU A 117 3.88 -13.48 -9.26
CA GLU A 117 5.16 -13.30 -9.96
C GLU A 117 5.58 -14.57 -10.73
N GLU A 118 5.35 -15.75 -10.17
CA GLU A 118 5.62 -17.02 -10.85
C GLU A 118 4.69 -17.24 -12.05
N GLU A 119 3.40 -16.97 -11.88
CA GLU A 119 2.40 -17.04 -12.97
C GLU A 119 2.73 -16.05 -14.09
N GLU A 120 3.14 -14.82 -13.75
CA GLU A 120 3.54 -13.82 -14.72
C GLU A 120 4.78 -14.28 -15.51
N LYS A 121 5.80 -14.82 -14.82
CA LYS A 121 6.98 -15.39 -15.50
C LYS A 121 6.59 -16.51 -16.46
N LYS A 122 5.73 -17.44 -16.05
CA LYS A 122 5.24 -18.52 -16.91
C LYS A 122 4.52 -17.98 -18.15
N ARG A 123 3.65 -16.99 -17.97
CA ARG A 123 2.91 -16.34 -19.06
C ARG A 123 3.85 -15.61 -20.03
N ASN A 124 4.84 -14.89 -19.52
CA ASN A 124 5.82 -14.19 -20.35
C ASN A 124 6.65 -15.18 -21.18
N ASN A 125 7.15 -16.26 -20.55
CA ASN A 125 7.87 -17.32 -21.27
C ASN A 125 7.02 -17.96 -22.38
N LEU A 126 5.73 -18.24 -22.10
CA LEU A 126 4.81 -18.76 -23.11
C LEU A 126 4.60 -17.76 -24.26
N HIS A 127 4.53 -16.46 -23.96
CA HIS A 127 4.40 -15.43 -24.97
C HIS A 127 5.64 -15.35 -25.86
N ASP A 128 6.83 -15.37 -25.27
CA ASP A 128 8.10 -15.37 -26.00
C ASP A 128 8.24 -16.60 -26.90
N ASP A 129 7.87 -17.78 -26.41
CA ASP A 129 7.84 -19.01 -27.19
C ASP A 129 6.89 -18.91 -28.39
N LEU A 130 5.71 -18.32 -28.20
CA LEU A 130 4.74 -18.10 -29.27
C LEU A 130 5.28 -17.11 -30.31
N LEU A 131 5.94 -16.02 -29.89
CA LEU A 131 6.56 -15.05 -30.79
C LEU A 131 7.67 -15.70 -31.63
N ILE A 132 8.53 -16.50 -31.01
CA ILE A 132 9.60 -17.22 -31.72
C ILE A 132 9.00 -18.19 -32.76
N LYS A 133 7.95 -18.94 -32.39
CA LYS A 133 7.26 -19.86 -33.31
C LYS A 133 6.60 -19.10 -34.47
N ALA A 134 5.94 -17.98 -34.17
CA ALA A 134 5.31 -17.13 -35.19
C ALA A 134 6.35 -16.55 -36.16
N SER A 135 7.46 -16.01 -35.65
CA SER A 135 8.56 -15.49 -36.45
C SER A 135 9.15 -16.56 -37.38
N LYS A 136 9.43 -17.76 -36.86
CA LYS A 136 9.88 -18.90 -37.68
C LYS A 136 8.88 -19.24 -38.79
N LYS A 137 7.58 -19.25 -38.49
CA LYS A 137 6.53 -19.52 -39.48
C LYS A 137 6.48 -18.44 -40.56
N CYS A 138 6.56 -17.16 -40.19
CA CYS A 138 6.62 -16.05 -41.15
C CYS A 138 7.82 -16.18 -42.08
N LEU A 139 9.01 -16.47 -41.54
CA LEU A 139 10.22 -16.66 -42.35
C LEU A 139 10.10 -17.82 -43.35
N LEU A 140 9.44 -18.93 -42.96
CA LEU A 140 9.19 -20.05 -43.87
C LEU A 140 8.27 -19.64 -45.03
N ILE A 141 7.17 -18.95 -44.70
CA ILE A 141 6.21 -18.45 -45.71
C ILE A 141 6.90 -17.47 -46.67
N GLU A 142 7.73 -16.56 -46.15
CA GLU A 142 8.48 -15.59 -46.95
C GLU A 142 9.44 -16.29 -47.91
N ARG A 143 10.20 -17.29 -47.43
CA ARG A 143 11.11 -18.07 -48.30
C ARG A 143 10.37 -18.85 -49.38
N ASP A 144 9.21 -19.42 -49.06
CA ASP A 144 8.40 -20.13 -50.05
C ASP A 144 7.82 -19.17 -51.09
N TYR A 145 7.38 -17.99 -50.67
CA TYR A 145 6.92 -16.93 -51.56
C TYR A 145 8.06 -16.44 -52.48
N GLU A 146 9.27 -16.24 -51.96
CA GLU A 146 10.45 -15.90 -52.77
C GLU A 146 10.81 -16.98 -53.81
N ARG A 147 10.67 -18.26 -53.46
CA ARG A 147 10.86 -19.37 -54.41
C ARG A 147 9.85 -19.29 -55.55
N GLN A 148 8.56 -19.15 -55.23
CA GLN A 148 7.50 -19.01 -56.23
C GLN A 148 7.70 -17.78 -57.12
N LEU A 149 8.11 -16.64 -56.53
CA LEU A 149 8.43 -15.43 -57.28
C LEU A 149 9.61 -15.63 -58.24
N ARG A 150 10.63 -16.41 -57.87
CA ARG A 150 11.76 -16.71 -58.77
C ARG A 150 11.31 -17.61 -59.93
N GLU A 151 10.49 -18.62 -59.66
CA GLU A 151 9.93 -19.48 -60.70
C GLU A 151 9.06 -18.68 -61.69
N ARG A 152 8.18 -17.81 -61.17
CA ARG A 152 7.35 -16.92 -62.01
C ARG A 152 8.21 -15.96 -62.83
N ARG A 153 9.25 -15.37 -62.26
CA ARG A 153 10.20 -14.51 -63.00
C ARG A 153 10.90 -15.28 -64.12
N ARG A 154 11.26 -16.55 -63.88
CA ARG A 154 11.87 -17.41 -64.90
C ARG A 154 10.90 -17.68 -66.06
N GLN A 155 9.65 -18.04 -65.75
CA GLN A 155 8.60 -18.25 -66.76
C GLN A 155 8.40 -17.00 -67.63
N ILE A 156 8.27 -15.83 -67.00
CA ILE A 156 8.13 -14.54 -67.71
C ILE A 156 9.35 -14.27 -68.59
N GLN A 157 10.56 -14.59 -68.11
CA GLN A 157 11.78 -14.42 -68.90
C GLN A 157 11.79 -15.33 -70.13
N GLU A 158 11.39 -16.59 -69.99
CA GLU A 158 11.28 -17.55 -71.09
C GLU A 158 10.23 -17.09 -72.13
N GLU A 159 9.05 -16.66 -71.69
CA GLU A 159 8.01 -16.10 -72.56
C GLU A 159 8.50 -14.85 -73.31
N ASN A 160 9.18 -13.93 -72.62
CA ASN A 160 9.75 -12.74 -73.24
C ASN A 160 10.83 -13.07 -74.28
N MET A 161 11.63 -14.12 -74.06
CA MET A 161 12.61 -14.59 -75.04
C MET A 161 11.93 -15.12 -76.30
N LEU A 162 10.92 -15.98 -76.15
CA LEU A 162 10.14 -16.51 -77.28
C LEU A 162 9.46 -15.38 -78.05
N LEU A 163 8.81 -14.44 -77.34
CA LEU A 163 8.15 -13.29 -77.95
C LEU A 163 9.15 -12.41 -78.73
N ALA A 164 10.36 -12.22 -78.20
CA ALA A 164 11.42 -11.47 -78.87
C ALA A 164 11.93 -12.19 -80.13
N GLU A 165 12.05 -13.52 -80.11
CA GLU A 165 12.40 -14.32 -81.28
C GLU A 165 11.31 -14.26 -82.36
N ASP A 166 10.04 -14.41 -81.97
CA ASP A 166 8.89 -14.29 -82.86
C ASP A 166 8.84 -12.89 -83.48
N GLN A 167 9.00 -11.84 -82.68
CA GLN A 167 9.02 -10.47 -83.18
C GLN A 167 10.18 -10.23 -84.15
N LYS A 168 11.36 -10.78 -83.87
CA LYS A 168 12.52 -10.70 -84.75
C LYS A 168 12.30 -11.46 -86.06
N SER A 169 11.72 -12.65 -86.02
CA SER A 169 11.40 -13.44 -87.22
C SER A 169 10.33 -12.74 -88.07
N PHE A 170 9.30 -12.17 -87.44
CA PHE A 170 8.27 -11.39 -88.12
C PHE A 170 8.83 -10.12 -88.76
N GLN A 171 9.72 -9.39 -88.07
CA GLN A 171 10.42 -8.24 -88.66
C GLN A 171 11.28 -8.65 -89.86
N LYS A 172 11.97 -9.79 -89.79
CA LYS A 172 12.70 -10.32 -90.96
C LYS A 172 11.76 -10.62 -92.11
N TYR A 173 10.66 -11.33 -91.87
CA TYR A 173 9.64 -11.62 -92.88
C TYR A 173 9.09 -10.33 -93.52
N LEU A 174 8.74 -9.31 -92.73
CA LEU A 174 8.29 -8.03 -93.27
C LEU A 174 9.36 -7.38 -94.15
N ASN A 175 10.62 -7.36 -93.71
CA ASN A 175 11.73 -6.78 -94.46
C ASN A 175 12.08 -7.55 -95.74
N GLU A 176 12.10 -8.89 -95.68
CA GLU A 176 12.60 -9.78 -96.74
C GLU A 176 11.51 -10.26 -97.70
N GLU A 177 10.29 -10.52 -97.26
CA GLU A 177 9.22 -11.09 -98.10
C GLU A 177 8.19 -10.04 -98.52
N VAL A 178 7.72 -9.20 -97.59
CA VAL A 178 6.66 -8.23 -97.92
C VAL A 178 7.26 -6.98 -98.55
N ILE A 179 8.26 -6.38 -97.92
CA ILE A 179 8.87 -5.13 -98.38
C ILE A 179 9.73 -5.36 -99.62
N MET A 180 10.59 -6.38 -99.67
CA MET A 180 11.35 -6.67 -100.91
C MET A 180 10.44 -7.08 -102.06
N ARG A 181 9.39 -7.88 -101.84
CA ARG A 181 8.44 -8.19 -102.92
C ARG A 181 7.69 -6.94 -103.35
N TYR A 182 7.23 -6.09 -102.44
CA TYR A 182 6.62 -4.81 -102.81
C TYR A 182 7.59 -3.88 -103.55
N ILE A 183 8.87 -3.84 -103.17
CA ILE A 183 9.96 -3.12 -103.88
C ILE A 183 10.15 -3.70 -105.29
N ILE A 184 10.20 -5.03 -105.47
CA ILE A 184 10.43 -5.66 -106.78
C ILE A 184 9.21 -5.53 -107.68
N THR A 185 8.00 -5.66 -107.12
CA THR A 185 6.74 -5.64 -107.87
C THR A 185 6.30 -4.21 -108.24
N TYR A 186 6.57 -3.21 -107.38
CA TYR A 186 6.17 -1.82 -107.57
C TYR A 186 7.33 -0.83 -107.75
N ASN A 187 8.58 -1.31 -107.82
CA ASN A 187 9.81 -0.53 -107.99
C ASN A 187 9.95 0.66 -107.01
N LEU A 188 9.43 0.49 -105.79
CA LEU A 188 9.36 1.57 -104.79
C LEU A 188 10.48 1.40 -103.75
N VAL A 189 11.59 2.12 -103.92
CA VAL A 189 12.76 2.04 -103.03
C VAL A 189 12.48 2.80 -101.72
N VAL A 190 11.84 2.15 -100.74
CA VAL A 190 11.43 2.80 -99.47
C VAL A 190 12.62 3.19 -98.58
N TYR A 191 13.76 2.48 -98.65
CA TYR A 191 14.93 2.73 -97.78
C TYR A 191 16.10 3.46 -98.46
N LYS A 192 15.94 3.91 -99.71
CA LYS A 192 16.90 4.79 -100.40
C LYS A 192 16.09 5.91 -101.05
N TYR A 193 16.14 7.10 -100.44
CA TYR A 193 15.57 8.31 -101.03
C TYR A 193 16.13 8.51 -102.45
N GLN A 194 15.32 8.22 -103.46
CA GLN A 194 15.63 8.56 -104.86
C GLN A 194 14.91 9.88 -105.14
N PRO A 195 15.63 10.99 -105.40
CA PRO A 195 15.00 12.26 -105.66
C PRO A 195 14.12 12.14 -106.91
N THR A 196 12.85 12.52 -106.78
CA THR A 196 11.88 12.49 -107.89
C THR A 196 12.35 13.43 -109.01
N ALA A 197 12.07 13.15 -110.29
CA ALA A 197 12.52 13.98 -111.41
C ALA A 197 12.20 15.48 -111.25
N ALA A 198 11.07 15.80 -110.58
CA ALA A 198 10.67 17.16 -110.21
C ALA A 198 11.68 17.89 -109.30
N PHE A 199 12.47 17.17 -108.49
CA PHE A 199 13.55 17.72 -107.67
C PHE A 199 14.67 18.27 -108.56
N PHE A 200 15.05 17.55 -109.62
CA PHE A 200 16.14 17.98 -110.51
C PHE A 200 15.73 19.12 -111.44
N THR A 201 14.44 19.25 -111.76
CA THR A 201 13.90 20.38 -112.55
C THR A 201 13.82 21.69 -111.77
N GLN A 202 14.08 21.71 -110.47
CA GLN A 202 14.11 22.95 -109.68
C GLN A 202 15.42 23.74 -109.85
N PHE A 203 16.48 23.08 -110.35
CA PHE A 203 17.78 23.71 -110.56
C PHE A 203 17.87 24.29 -111.98
N ASN A 204 18.43 25.49 -112.13
CA ASN A 204 18.61 26.22 -113.40
C ASN A 204 17.30 26.65 -114.12
N THR A 205 16.21 26.92 -113.39
CA THR A 205 14.95 27.43 -113.97
C THR A 205 14.93 28.95 -114.20
N THR A 206 15.96 29.66 -113.75
CA THR A 206 16.08 31.11 -113.94
C THR A 206 17.48 31.45 -114.40
N SER A 207 17.61 32.14 -115.53
CA SER A 207 18.89 32.71 -115.98
C SER A 207 19.21 33.94 -115.14
N ARG A 208 20.37 33.96 -114.46
CA ARG A 208 20.97 35.15 -113.89
C ARG A 208 22.39 35.27 -114.41
#